data_AF-A0A924BVQ9-F1
#
_entry.id   AF-A0A924BVQ9-F1
#
_cell.length_a   1.000
_cell.length_b   1.000
_cell.length_c   1.000
_cell.angle_alpha   90.00
_cell.angle_beta   90.00
_cell.angle_gamma   90.00
#
_symmetry.space_group_name_H-M   'P 1'
#
loop_
_entity.id
_entity.type
_entity.pdbx_description
1 polymer ?
#
loop_
_entity_poly.entity_id
_entity_poly.type
_entity_poly.pdbx_seq_one_letter_code
_entity_poly.pdbx_strand_id
1 'polypeptide(L)'
;MTLLATQKAMTSHSPLWEGADALPGAAPDAHKVRAIAYYLPQFHAIAENDAWWGAGFTEWRTVTRALPRFAGHYQPRLPADLGFYDLSDVRTIRRQA
;
A
#
# COMPACT_ATOMS: atom_id res chain seq x y z
N MET A 1 -22.15 -4.52 0.42
CA MET A 1 -20.81 -4.69 -0.18
C MET A 1 -19.77 -4.56 0.93
N THR A 2 -18.89 -5.55 1.08
CA THR A 2 -17.83 -5.58 2.10
C THR A 2 -16.70 -4.60 1.75
N LEU A 3 -15.98 -4.07 2.75
CA LEU A 3 -14.87 -3.12 2.59
C LEU A 3 -13.86 -3.56 1.50
N LEU A 4 -13.50 -4.84 1.51
CA LEU A 4 -12.55 -5.43 0.56
C LEU A 4 -13.06 -5.46 -0.89
N ALA A 5 -14.36 -5.69 -1.09
CA ALA A 5 -14.97 -5.72 -2.43
C ALA A 5 -15.01 -4.32 -3.06
N THR A 6 -15.28 -3.30 -2.25
CA THR A 6 -15.24 -1.89 -2.67
C THR A 6 -13.81 -1.45 -3.01
N GLN A 7 -12.82 -1.81 -2.18
CA GLN A 7 -11.42 -1.53 -2.46
C GLN A 7 -10.98 -2.12 -3.80
N LYS A 8 -11.25 -3.41 -4.03
CA LYS A 8 -10.87 -4.11 -5.25
C LYS A 8 -11.50 -3.48 -6.51
N ALA A 9 -12.76 -3.06 -6.42
CA ALA A 9 -13.46 -2.39 -7.51
C ALA A 9 -12.89 -1.00 -7.81
N MET A 10 -12.49 -0.23 -6.79
CA MET A 10 -11.97 1.14 -6.96
C MET A 10 -10.48 1.18 -7.34
N THR A 11 -9.77 0.04 -7.29
CA THR A 11 -8.36 -0.07 -7.67
C THR A 11 -8.14 -0.94 -8.91
N SER A 12 -9.19 -1.20 -9.70
CA SER A 12 -9.04 -1.88 -10.98
C SER A 12 -8.24 -1.03 -11.96
N HIS A 13 -7.58 -1.67 -12.92
CA HIS A 13 -6.88 -0.98 -14.01
C HIS A 13 -7.82 -0.01 -14.75
N SER A 14 -7.26 1.09 -15.25
CA SER A 14 -7.97 2.04 -16.10
C SER A 14 -8.48 1.34 -17.38
N PRO A 15 -9.62 1.77 -17.95
CA PRO A 15 -10.01 1.37 -19.31
C PRO A 15 -8.96 1.71 -20.37
N LEU A 16 -8.04 2.64 -20.07
CA LEU A 16 -6.92 3.05 -20.92
C LEU A 16 -5.63 2.25 -20.62
N TRP A 17 -5.69 1.24 -19.75
CA TRP A 17 -4.54 0.37 -19.50
C TRP A 17 -4.32 -0.55 -20.70
N GLU A 18 -3.19 -0.39 -21.40
CA GLU A 18 -2.91 -1.12 -22.64
C GLU A 18 -2.38 -2.55 -22.41
N GLY A 19 -2.31 -3.03 -21.15
CA GLY A 19 -1.71 -4.33 -20.86
C GLY A 19 -0.19 -4.33 -21.00
N ALA A 20 0.46 -5.42 -20.59
CA ALA A 20 1.90 -5.61 -20.80
C ALA A 20 2.25 -5.94 -22.27
N ASP A 21 1.23 -6.15 -23.11
CA ASP A 21 1.36 -6.67 -24.48
C ASP A 21 1.50 -5.57 -25.55
N ALA A 22 1.47 -4.30 -25.18
CA ALA A 22 1.25 -3.18 -26.11
C ALA A 22 2.49 -2.63 -26.85
N LEU A 23 3.67 -3.22 -26.69
CA LEU A 23 4.88 -2.74 -27.40
C LEU A 23 5.24 -3.67 -28.57
N PRO A 24 4.85 -3.35 -29.82
CA PRO A 24 5.26 -4.12 -30.99
C PRO A 24 6.79 -4.05 -31.13
N GLY A 25 7.46 -5.21 -31.01
CA GLY A 25 8.93 -5.34 -31.13
C GLY A 25 9.66 -5.74 -29.84
N ALA A 26 8.96 -5.98 -28.72
CA ALA A 26 9.57 -6.63 -27.57
C ALA A 26 9.95 -8.07 -27.95
N ALA A 27 11.24 -8.39 -27.98
CA ALA A 27 11.71 -9.77 -28.14
C ALA A 27 11.10 -10.63 -27.01
N PRO A 28 10.85 -11.94 -27.23
CA PRO A 28 10.28 -12.84 -26.21
C PRO A 28 11.09 -12.88 -24.89
N ASP A 29 12.34 -12.41 -24.94
CA ASP A 29 13.30 -12.39 -23.83
C ASP A 29 13.75 -10.95 -23.46
N ALA A 30 13.23 -9.93 -24.16
CA ALA A 30 13.56 -8.53 -23.91
C ALA A 30 12.76 -8.03 -22.70
N HIS A 31 13.50 -7.73 -21.65
CA HIS A 31 13.07 -7.10 -20.40
C HIS A 31 12.41 -8.05 -19.40
N LYS A 32 13.25 -8.91 -18.80
CA LYS A 32 12.97 -9.46 -17.46
C LYS A 32 12.85 -8.27 -16.49
N VAL A 33 11.64 -7.75 -16.32
CA VAL A 33 11.36 -6.62 -15.42
C VAL A 33 11.81 -7.01 -14.02
N ARG A 34 12.74 -6.25 -13.46
CA ARG A 34 13.14 -6.44 -12.07
C ARG A 34 12.07 -5.83 -11.17
N ALA A 35 11.23 -6.67 -10.58
CA ALA A 35 10.32 -6.24 -9.53
C ALA A 35 11.13 -5.78 -8.30
N ILE A 36 10.84 -4.58 -7.81
CA ILE A 36 11.40 -4.02 -6.59
C ILE A 36 10.22 -3.49 -5.75
N ALA A 37 10.20 -3.83 -4.47
CA ALA A 37 9.21 -3.29 -3.53
C ALA A 37 9.84 -2.14 -2.73
N TYR A 38 9.10 -1.04 -2.59
CA TYR A 38 9.42 0.00 -1.60
C TYR A 38 8.89 -0.44 -0.24
N TYR A 39 9.78 -0.55 0.74
CA TYR A 39 9.44 -0.96 2.10
C TYR A 39 9.58 0.21 3.07
N LEU A 40 8.48 0.61 3.71
CA LEU A 40 8.44 1.69 4.69
C LEU A 40 8.38 1.11 6.11
N PRO A 41 9.38 1.35 6.98
CA PRO A 41 9.43 0.74 8.31
C PRO A 41 8.62 1.47 9.41
N GLN A 42 7.97 2.60 9.10
CA GLN A 42 7.34 3.51 10.09
C GLN A 42 5.99 3.04 10.68
N PHE A 43 5.70 1.74 10.63
CA PHE A 43 4.50 1.13 11.22
C PHE A 43 4.76 0.57 12.63
N HIS A 44 5.55 1.27 13.43
CA HIS A 44 5.74 1.04 14.87
C HIS A 44 6.18 2.36 15.51
N ALA A 45 5.89 2.53 16.80
CA ALA A 45 6.27 3.73 17.52
C ALA A 45 7.79 3.73 17.82
N ILE A 46 8.42 4.88 17.65
CA ILE A 46 9.81 5.14 18.05
C ILE A 46 9.89 6.51 18.71
N ALA A 47 10.89 6.72 19.57
CA ALA A 47 11.01 7.93 20.37
C ALA A 47 11.11 9.20 19.50
N GLU A 48 11.82 9.11 18.38
CA GLU A 48 11.99 10.22 17.44
C GLU A 48 10.64 10.63 16.85
N ASN A 49 9.88 9.69 16.29
CA ASN A 49 8.58 9.99 15.69
C ASN A 49 7.57 10.50 16.74
N ASP A 50 7.59 9.94 17.94
CA ASP A 50 6.73 10.40 19.03
C ASP A 50 7.04 11.85 19.43
N ALA A 51 8.31 12.26 19.39
CA ALA A 51 8.72 13.63 19.68
C ALA A 51 8.19 14.64 18.65
N TRP A 52 8.09 14.26 17.37
CA TRP A 52 7.63 15.15 16.29
C TRP A 52 6.12 15.10 16.07
N TRP A 53 5.49 13.93 16.23
CA TRP A 53 4.11 13.67 15.77
C TRP A 53 3.15 13.30 16.92
N GLY A 54 3.65 13.28 18.16
CA GLY A 54 2.92 12.95 19.37
C GLY A 54 3.03 11.48 19.76
N ALA A 55 2.85 11.21 21.05
CA ALA A 55 3.06 9.89 21.65
C ALA A 55 2.30 8.76 20.94
N GLY A 56 2.99 7.62 20.73
CA GLY A 56 2.46 6.42 20.08
C GLY A 56 2.22 6.60 18.58
N PHE A 57 3.01 7.43 17.90
CA PHE A 57 2.82 7.69 16.48
C PHE A 57 3.17 6.45 15.65
N THR A 58 2.29 6.14 14.69
CA THR A 58 2.55 5.20 13.59
C THR A 58 1.91 5.75 12.32
N GLU A 59 2.38 5.30 11.16
CA GLU A 59 1.77 5.69 9.88
C GLU A 59 0.27 5.33 9.77
N TRP A 60 -0.20 4.37 10.57
CA TRP A 60 -1.63 4.08 10.68
C TRP A 60 -2.47 5.28 11.11
N ARG A 61 -1.92 6.18 11.92
CA ARG A 61 -2.61 7.42 12.32
C ARG A 61 -2.87 8.34 11.13
N THR A 62 -1.94 8.38 10.18
CA THR A 62 -2.09 9.17 8.94
C THR A 62 -3.06 8.48 7.99
N VAL A 63 -2.91 7.17 7.78
CA VAL A 63 -3.77 6.38 6.89
C VAL A 63 -5.24 6.46 7.33
N THR A 64 -5.53 6.30 8.61
CA THR A 64 -6.91 6.32 9.13
C THR A 64 -7.59 7.69 9.04
N ARG A 65 -6.80 8.78 9.05
CA ARG A 65 -7.29 10.16 8.94
C ARG A 65 -7.44 10.64 7.50
N ALA A 66 -7.00 9.84 6.53
CA ALA A 66 -7.05 10.23 5.12
C ALA A 66 -8.50 10.41 4.65
N LEU A 67 -8.73 11.49 3.89
CA LEU A 67 -10.02 11.81 3.28
C LEU A 67 -9.90 11.80 1.75
N PRO A 68 -10.97 11.44 1.02
CA PRO A 68 -11.04 11.63 -0.43
C PRO A 68 -10.76 13.09 -0.81
N ARG A 69 -9.88 13.29 -1.79
CA ARG A 69 -9.47 14.63 -2.27
C ARG A 69 -10.01 15.00 -3.66
N PHE A 70 -10.65 14.05 -4.35
CA PHE A 70 -11.27 14.23 -5.66
C PHE A 70 -12.35 13.15 -5.87
N ALA A 71 -13.22 13.34 -6.86
CA ALA A 71 -14.29 12.40 -7.17
C ALA A 71 -13.73 11.00 -7.51
N GLY A 72 -14.26 9.96 -6.86
CA GLY A 72 -13.77 8.59 -7.01
C GLY A 72 -12.47 8.27 -6.25
N HIS A 73 -11.92 9.19 -5.46
CA HIS A 73 -10.75 8.91 -4.64
C HIS A 73 -11.10 7.99 -3.46
N TYR A 74 -10.66 6.73 -3.52
CA TYR A 74 -10.84 5.77 -2.43
C TYR A 74 -9.82 5.98 -1.30
N GLN A 75 -10.25 6.70 -0.26
CA GLN A 75 -9.55 6.85 1.02
C GLN A 75 -10.56 6.90 2.19
N PRO A 76 -10.19 6.44 3.39
CA PRO A 76 -8.90 5.82 3.73
C PRO A 76 -8.79 4.37 3.23
N ARG A 77 -7.59 3.96 2.81
CA ARG A 77 -7.26 2.56 2.50
C ARG A 77 -6.82 1.82 3.75
N LEU A 78 -7.78 1.21 4.43
CA LEU A 78 -7.51 0.47 5.67
C LEU A 78 -6.87 -0.90 5.39
N PRO A 79 -6.02 -1.39 6.30
CA PRO A 79 -5.38 -2.69 6.13
C PRO A 79 -6.39 -3.84 6.19
N ALA A 80 -6.10 -4.91 5.44
CA ALA A 80 -6.89 -6.14 5.40
C ALA A 80 -6.26 -7.23 6.28
N ASP A 81 -5.57 -8.21 5.68
CA ASP A 81 -5.19 -9.49 6.32
C ASP A 81 -4.19 -9.38 7.48
N LEU A 82 -3.37 -8.32 7.49
CA LEU A 82 -2.42 -8.06 8.57
C LEU A 82 -3.00 -7.12 9.64
N GLY A 83 -4.15 -6.49 9.38
CA GLY A 83 -4.71 -5.44 10.23
C GLY A 83 -3.75 -4.27 10.43
N PHE A 84 -3.97 -3.52 11.51
CA PHE A 84 -3.06 -2.46 11.98
C PHE A 84 -1.81 -3.07 12.63
N TYR A 85 -0.95 -3.65 11.80
CA TYR A 85 0.22 -4.39 12.25
C TYR A 85 1.28 -3.49 12.88
N ASP A 86 2.14 -4.10 13.71
CA ASP A 86 3.31 -3.50 14.33
C ASP A 86 4.58 -4.16 13.76
N LEU A 87 5.48 -3.35 13.20
CA LEU A 87 6.76 -3.81 12.62
C LEU A 87 7.85 -4.11 13.65
N SER A 88 7.64 -3.83 14.94
CA SER A 88 8.49 -4.35 16.01
C SER A 88 8.27 -5.85 16.26
N ASP A 89 7.12 -6.41 15.85
CA ASP A 89 6.86 -7.84 15.93
C ASP A 89 7.47 -8.57 14.73
N VAL A 90 8.50 -9.38 14.99
CA VAL A 90 9.15 -10.23 13.98
C VAL A 90 8.18 -11.17 13.25
N ARG A 91 7.05 -11.56 13.87
CA ARG A 91 6.02 -12.37 13.22
C ARG A 91 5.30 -11.59 12.12
N THR A 92 5.08 -10.29 12.31
CA THR A 92 4.53 -9.40 11.27
C THR A 92 5.46 -9.36 10.08
N ILE A 93 6.76 -9.12 10.32
CA ILE A 93 7.77 -9.05 9.25
C ILE A 93 7.79 -10.36 8.45
N ARG A 94 7.76 -11.51 9.13
CA ARG A 94 7.74 -12.82 8.47
C ARG A 94 6.50 -13.05 7.60
N ARG A 95 5.36 -12.45 7.93
CA ARG A 95 4.12 -12.58 7.14
C ARG A 95 4.08 -11.67 5.92
N GLN A 96 5.02 -10.73 5.78
CA GLN A 96 5.12 -9.80 4.65
C GLN A 96 6.07 -10.30 3.54
N ALA A 97 6.85 -11.34 3.80
CA ALA A 97 7.74 -12.01 2.85
C ALA A 97 6.97 -13.05 2.01
#